data_AF-A0A6D2HKL5-F1
#
_entry.id   AF-A0A6D2HKL5-F1
#
_cell.length_a   1.000
_cell.length_b   1.000
_cell.length_c   1.000
_cell.angle_alpha   90.00
_cell.angle_beta   90.00
_cell.angle_gamma   90.00
#
_symmetry.space_group_name_H-M   'P 1'
#
loop_
_entity.id
_entity.type
_entity.pdbx_description
1 polymer ?
#
loop_
_entity_poly.entity_id
_entity_poly.type
_entity_poly.pdbx_seq_one_letter_code
_entity_poly.pdbx_strand_id
1 'polypeptide(L)'
;MSSLEDIKNETVDLEKIPIEEVFQQLKCTREGLTTQEGEDRIQIFGPNKLEEKKESKFLKFLGFMWNPLSWVMEAAAIMAIALANGDGRPPDWQDFVGIICLLVINSTISFIEENNAGNAAAALMAGLAPKTKVLRDGKWSEQEAAILVPGDIVSIKLGDIIPADARLLEGDPLKVDQSALTGESLPVTKHPGQEVFSGSTCKQGEIEAVVIATGVHTFFGKAAHLVDSTNQVGHFQKVLTAIGNFCICSIAIGMVIEIIVMYPIQRRKYRDGIDNLLVLLIGGIPIAMPTVLSVTMAIGSHRLSQQGAITKRMTAIEEMAGMDVLCSDKTGTLTLNKLSVDKNLVEVFCKGVEKDQVLLFAAMASRIENQDAIDAAMVGMLADPKEARAGIREVHFLPFNPVDKRTALTYIDGSGNWHRVSKGAPEQILELAKASNDLSKKVLSIIDKYAERGLRSLAVARQVVPEKTKESPGGPWEFVGLLPLFDPPRHDSAETIRRALNLGVNVKMITGDQLAIGKETGRRLGMGTNMYPSSALLGTHKDANLASIPVEELIEKADGFAGVFP
;
A
#
# COMPACT_ATOMS: atom_id res chain seq x y z
N MET A 1 0.69 -27.58 32.53
CA MET A 1 0.25 -27.22 31.17
C MET A 1 -0.62 -25.99 31.31
N SER A 2 -0.15 -24.83 30.87
CA SER A 2 -0.95 -23.61 30.87
C SER A 2 -2.19 -23.80 30.00
N SER A 3 -3.31 -23.23 30.45
CA SER A 3 -4.51 -23.11 29.65
C SER A 3 -4.29 -22.01 28.59
N LEU A 4 -4.97 -22.09 27.45
CA LEU A 4 -4.91 -21.00 26.45
C LEU A 4 -5.46 -19.68 27.03
N GLU A 5 -6.26 -19.75 28.11
CA GLU A 5 -6.72 -18.60 28.87
C GLU A 5 -5.60 -17.91 29.67
N ASP A 6 -4.59 -18.66 30.15
CA ASP A 6 -3.42 -18.09 30.83
C ASP A 6 -2.58 -17.22 29.86
N ILE A 7 -2.51 -17.63 28.59
CA ILE A 7 -1.84 -16.89 27.51
C ILE A 7 -2.65 -15.64 27.16
N LYS A 8 -3.98 -15.75 27.10
CA LYS A 8 -4.87 -14.59 26.91
C LYS A 8 -4.71 -13.55 28.03
N ASN A 9 -4.47 -14.00 29.26
CA ASN A 9 -4.23 -13.13 30.42
C ASN A 9 -2.78 -12.62 30.51
N GLU A 10 -1.95 -12.84 29.48
CA GLU A 10 -0.54 -12.40 29.42
C GLU A 10 0.31 -12.88 30.60
N THR A 11 -0.08 -13.98 31.26
CA THR A 11 0.65 -14.51 32.43
C THR A 11 1.97 -15.18 32.05
N VAL A 12 2.22 -15.39 30.76
CA VAL A 12 3.41 -16.05 30.23
C VAL A 12 4.09 -15.18 29.18
N ASP A 13 5.36 -14.89 29.39
CA ASP A 13 6.20 -14.11 28.48
C ASP A 13 6.70 -15.01 27.34
N LEU A 14 5.93 -15.07 26.25
CA LEU A 14 6.26 -15.80 25.02
C LEU A 14 7.40 -15.14 24.21
N GLU A 15 7.80 -13.91 24.56
CA GLU A 15 8.83 -13.12 23.85
C GLU A 15 10.23 -13.65 24.17
N LYS A 16 10.48 -14.08 25.41
CA LYS A 16 11.84 -14.42 25.91
C LYS A 16 12.16 -15.91 26.03
N ILE A 17 11.15 -16.78 26.13
CA ILE A 17 11.36 -18.24 26.28
C ILE A 17 11.98 -18.89 25.03
N PRO A 18 12.50 -20.11 24.99
CA PRO A 18 12.94 -20.77 23.75
C PRO A 18 11.80 -21.10 22.77
N ILE A 19 12.07 -21.24 21.46
CA ILE A 19 11.05 -21.55 20.43
C ILE A 19 10.30 -22.86 20.74
N GLU A 20 11.02 -23.89 21.21
CA GLU A 20 10.42 -25.18 21.57
C GLU A 20 9.38 -25.05 22.68
N GLU A 21 9.61 -24.15 23.64
CA GLU A 21 8.66 -23.84 24.70
C GLU A 21 7.46 -23.04 24.16
N VAL A 22 7.68 -22.16 23.17
CA VAL A 22 6.57 -21.46 22.48
C VAL A 22 5.62 -22.46 21.84
N PHE A 23 6.11 -23.48 21.13
CA PHE A 23 5.27 -24.53 20.54
C PHE A 23 4.51 -25.33 21.60
N GLN A 24 5.14 -25.64 22.74
CA GLN A 24 4.50 -26.37 23.83
C GLN A 24 3.39 -25.55 24.51
N GLN A 25 3.64 -24.27 24.76
CA GLN A 25 2.68 -23.39 25.42
C GLN A 25 1.51 -23.02 24.51
N LEU A 26 1.79 -22.68 23.25
CA LEU A 26 0.76 -22.39 22.24
C LEU A 26 0.08 -23.66 21.71
N LYS A 27 0.51 -24.86 22.13
CA LYS A 27 0.00 -26.15 21.66
C LYS A 27 -0.11 -26.21 20.14
N CYS A 28 0.94 -25.75 19.45
CA CYS A 28 1.00 -25.78 17.99
C CYS A 28 2.15 -26.69 17.53
N THR A 29 2.12 -27.09 16.26
CA THR A 29 3.17 -27.92 15.65
C THR A 29 3.84 -27.16 14.52
N ARG A 30 5.01 -27.65 14.07
CA ARG A 30 5.72 -27.07 12.92
C ARG A 30 4.96 -27.21 11.60
N GLU A 31 3.95 -28.08 11.52
CA GLU A 31 3.08 -28.23 10.35
C GLU A 31 1.91 -27.23 10.33
N GLY A 32 1.87 -26.33 11.33
CA GLY A 32 0.81 -25.34 11.50
C GLY A 32 -0.33 -25.85 12.38
N LEU A 33 -1.41 -25.07 12.40
CA LEU A 33 -2.66 -25.42 13.08
C LEU A 33 -3.60 -26.14 12.12
N THR A 34 -4.54 -26.91 12.67
CA THR A 34 -5.69 -27.36 11.87
C THR A 34 -6.70 -26.23 11.67
N THR A 35 -7.52 -26.31 10.62
CA THR A 35 -8.57 -25.30 10.39
C THR A 35 -9.52 -25.16 11.59
N GLN A 36 -9.89 -26.27 12.23
CA GLN A 36 -10.76 -26.29 13.42
C GLN A 36 -10.10 -25.59 14.62
N GLU A 37 -8.81 -25.86 14.90
CA GLU A 37 -8.10 -25.18 15.98
C GLU A 37 -8.00 -23.67 15.76
N GLY A 38 -7.88 -23.23 14.51
CA GLY A 38 -7.93 -21.82 14.16
C GLY A 38 -9.29 -21.17 14.48
N GLU A 39 -10.39 -21.85 14.12
CA GLU A 39 -11.75 -21.41 14.41
C GLU A 39 -12.11 -21.46 15.90
N ASP A 40 -11.55 -22.40 16.67
CA ASP A 40 -11.77 -22.44 18.12
C ASP A 40 -11.00 -21.32 18.82
N ARG A 41 -9.74 -21.07 18.39
CA ARG A 41 -8.90 -20.01 18.97
C ARG A 41 -9.43 -18.61 18.68
N ILE A 42 -10.07 -18.39 17.53
CA ILE A 42 -10.67 -17.08 17.23
C ILE A 42 -11.80 -16.74 18.21
N GLN A 43 -12.52 -17.75 18.72
CA GLN A 43 -13.56 -17.53 19.75
C GLN A 43 -12.96 -17.19 21.11
N ILE A 44 -11.77 -17.72 21.42
CA ILE A 44 -11.07 -17.49 22.68
C ILE A 44 -10.36 -16.14 22.69
N PHE A 45 -9.51 -15.88 21.69
CA PHE A 45 -8.65 -14.69 21.62
C PHE A 45 -9.33 -13.49 20.94
N GLY A 46 -10.37 -13.73 20.15
CA GLY A 46 -10.99 -12.71 19.31
C GLY A 46 -10.21 -12.48 18.00
N PRO A 47 -10.77 -11.67 17.09
CA PRO A 47 -10.13 -11.35 15.82
C PRO A 47 -8.86 -10.51 16.01
N ASN A 48 -7.88 -10.70 15.13
CA ASN A 48 -6.67 -9.86 15.03
C ASN A 48 -7.01 -8.51 14.40
N LYS A 49 -7.76 -7.70 15.14
CA LYS A 49 -8.17 -6.35 14.78
C LYS A 49 -8.15 -5.49 16.03
N LEU A 50 -7.83 -4.21 15.88
CA LEU A 50 -8.02 -3.25 16.96
C LEU A 50 -9.51 -3.07 17.23
N GLU A 51 -9.88 -2.85 18.49
CA GLU A 51 -11.27 -2.66 18.87
C GLU A 51 -11.86 -1.44 18.14
N GLU A 52 -12.91 -1.68 17.35
CA GLU A 52 -13.68 -0.59 16.77
C GLU A 52 -14.59 0.00 17.84
N LYS A 53 -14.51 1.33 18.03
CA LYS A 53 -15.47 2.07 18.85
C LYS A 53 -16.86 1.88 18.25
N LYS A 54 -17.69 1.09 18.92
CA LYS A 54 -19.10 0.91 18.57
C LYS A 54 -19.87 2.16 18.95
N GLU A 55 -20.08 3.05 17.99
CA GLU A 55 -21.06 4.11 18.16
C GLU A 55 -22.47 3.54 18.07
N SER A 56 -23.35 3.94 18.99
CA SER A 56 -24.74 3.54 18.91
C SER A 56 -25.40 4.26 17.73
N LYS A 57 -26.22 3.54 16.95
CA LYS A 57 -26.95 4.11 15.81
C LYS A 57 -27.81 5.31 16.23
N PHE A 58 -28.35 5.29 17.45
CA PHE A 58 -29.15 6.39 17.99
C PHE A 58 -28.31 7.63 18.32
N LEU A 59 -27.13 7.46 18.94
CA LEU A 59 -26.21 8.57 19.21
C LEU A 59 -25.69 9.16 17.90
N LYS A 60 -25.42 8.32 16.90
CA LYS A 60 -25.03 8.78 15.56
C LYS A 60 -26.16 9.59 14.90
N PHE A 61 -27.40 9.13 15.00
CA PHE A 61 -28.58 9.88 14.54
C PHE A 61 -28.68 11.26 15.23
N LEU A 62 -28.53 11.31 16.56
CA LEU A 62 -28.58 12.55 17.31
C LEU A 62 -27.40 13.49 16.99
N GLY A 63 -26.24 12.92 16.64
CA GLY A 63 -25.08 13.67 16.16
C GLY A 63 -25.36 14.48 14.89
N PHE A 64 -26.23 13.99 13.99
CA PHE A 64 -26.63 14.77 12.80
C PHE A 64 -27.44 16.01 13.14
N MET A 65 -28.21 15.98 14.22
CA MET A 65 -28.94 17.15 14.74
C MET A 65 -28.02 18.17 15.41
N TRP A 66 -26.78 17.80 15.72
CA TRP A 66 -25.85 18.59 16.53
C TRP A 66 -24.67 19.14 15.72
N ASN A 67 -24.91 19.52 14.47
CA ASN A 67 -23.93 20.24 13.65
C ASN A 67 -24.10 21.77 13.79
N PRO A 68 -23.06 22.58 13.49
CA PRO A 68 -23.12 24.04 13.67
C PRO A 68 -24.29 24.73 12.91
N LEU A 69 -24.70 24.18 11.76
CA LEU A 69 -25.83 24.71 10.99
C LEU A 69 -27.17 24.40 11.68
N SER A 70 -27.27 23.23 12.32
CA SER A 70 -28.44 22.81 13.08
C SER A 70 -28.61 23.61 14.36
N TRP A 71 -27.53 24.07 15.00
CA TRP A 71 -27.61 25.00 16.13
C TRP A 71 -28.27 26.33 15.75
N VAL A 72 -27.98 26.84 14.56
CA VAL A 72 -28.60 28.08 14.09
C VAL A 72 -30.10 27.84 13.79
N MET A 73 -30.46 26.67 13.27
CA MET A 73 -31.86 26.29 13.07
C MET A 73 -32.62 26.05 14.39
N GLU A 74 -31.96 25.48 15.39
CA GLU A 74 -32.52 25.34 16.74
C GLU A 74 -32.73 26.72 17.37
N ALA A 75 -31.77 27.64 17.22
CA ALA A 75 -31.94 29.03 17.61
C ALA A 75 -33.11 29.70 16.88
N ALA A 76 -33.30 29.42 15.59
CA ALA A 76 -34.45 29.91 14.81
C ALA A 76 -35.78 29.35 15.35
N ALA A 77 -35.82 28.06 15.69
CA ALA A 77 -37.00 27.43 16.28
C ALA A 77 -37.34 28.04 17.66
N ILE A 78 -36.34 28.24 18.51
CA ILE A 78 -36.51 28.91 19.81
C ILE A 78 -36.96 30.37 19.61
N MET A 79 -36.41 31.07 18.61
CA MET A 79 -36.80 32.44 18.28
C MET A 79 -38.28 32.54 17.90
N ALA A 80 -38.80 31.57 17.14
CA ALA A 80 -40.22 31.51 16.76
C ALA A 80 -41.17 31.35 17.97
N ILE A 81 -40.75 30.69 19.05
CA ILE A 81 -41.54 30.60 20.29
C ILE A 81 -41.32 31.81 21.20
N ALA A 82 -40.07 32.23 21.37
CA ALA A 82 -39.69 33.23 22.37
C ALA A 82 -40.09 34.65 21.95
N LEU A 83 -39.88 35.01 20.68
CA LEU A 83 -40.04 36.38 20.19
C LEU A 83 -41.37 36.62 19.46
N ALA A 84 -42.12 35.57 19.09
CA ALA A 84 -43.46 35.70 18.50
C ALA A 84 -44.57 36.04 19.51
N ASN A 85 -44.22 36.28 20.78
CA ASN A 85 -45.17 36.68 21.82
C ASN A 85 -45.52 38.17 21.68
N GLY A 86 -46.45 38.50 20.77
CA GLY A 86 -46.89 39.88 20.51
C GLY A 86 -48.23 39.97 19.77
N ASP A 87 -48.89 41.13 19.86
CA ASP A 87 -50.15 41.47 19.15
C ASP A 87 -51.38 40.60 19.46
N GLY A 88 -51.42 39.93 20.62
CA GLY A 88 -52.58 39.13 21.07
C GLY A 88 -52.83 37.84 20.27
N ARG A 89 -51.86 37.45 19.43
CA ARG A 89 -51.84 36.17 18.71
C ARG A 89 -50.98 35.15 19.47
N PRO A 90 -51.34 33.86 19.46
CA PRO A 90 -50.52 32.81 20.05
C PRO A 90 -49.11 32.77 19.42
N PRO A 91 -48.12 32.19 20.12
CA PRO A 91 -46.81 31.94 19.56
C PRO A 91 -46.92 31.04 18.31
N ASP A 92 -45.99 31.21 17.38
CA ASP A 92 -45.98 30.51 16.10
C ASP A 92 -45.49 29.07 16.26
N TRP A 93 -46.29 28.28 16.99
CA TRP A 93 -46.06 26.87 17.26
C TRP A 93 -46.02 26.03 15.98
N GLN A 94 -46.71 26.49 14.94
CA GLN A 94 -46.69 25.86 13.62
C GLN A 94 -45.30 25.95 12.97
N ASP A 95 -44.64 27.10 13.07
CA ASP A 95 -43.30 27.30 12.53
C ASP A 95 -42.25 26.52 13.34
N PHE A 96 -42.37 26.53 14.67
CA PHE A 96 -41.53 25.70 15.53
C PHE A 96 -41.61 24.20 15.19
N VAL A 97 -42.84 23.67 15.11
CA VAL A 97 -43.06 22.26 14.73
C VAL A 97 -42.57 22.02 13.31
N GLY A 98 -42.78 22.97 12.38
CA GLY A 98 -42.29 22.91 11.01
C GLY A 98 -40.76 22.79 10.93
N ILE A 99 -40.03 23.62 11.68
CA ILE A 99 -38.56 23.60 11.74
C ILE A 99 -38.06 22.29 12.35
N ILE A 100 -38.67 21.81 13.43
CA ILE A 100 -38.31 20.52 14.04
C ILE A 100 -38.58 19.37 13.06
N CYS A 101 -39.74 19.36 12.39
CA CYS A 101 -40.04 18.37 11.37
C CYS A 101 -39.01 18.40 10.23
N LEU A 102 -38.57 19.58 9.79
CA LEU A 102 -37.52 19.72 8.79
C LEU A 102 -36.19 19.14 9.28
N LEU A 103 -35.78 19.43 10.51
CA LEU A 103 -34.56 18.88 11.12
C LEU A 103 -34.63 17.35 11.26
N VAL A 104 -35.78 16.80 11.65
CA VAL A 104 -36.00 15.36 11.77
C VAL A 104 -35.96 14.68 10.39
N ILE A 105 -36.61 15.25 9.38
CA ILE A 105 -36.56 14.74 8.00
C ILE A 105 -35.13 14.77 7.47
N ASN A 106 -34.43 15.91 7.62
CA ASN A 106 -33.05 16.04 7.18
C ASN A 106 -32.12 15.05 7.90
N SER A 107 -32.25 14.90 9.22
CA SER A 107 -31.46 13.95 10.01
C SER A 107 -31.75 12.50 9.61
N THR A 108 -33.02 12.18 9.32
CA THR A 108 -33.44 10.84 8.86
C THR A 108 -32.85 10.50 7.50
N ILE A 109 -32.95 11.42 6.52
CA ILE A 109 -32.34 11.25 5.20
C ILE A 109 -30.83 11.10 5.35
N SER A 110 -30.19 11.98 6.14
CA SER A 110 -28.75 11.95 6.36
C SER A 110 -28.27 10.65 6.99
N PHE A 111 -28.99 10.16 8.00
CA PHE A 111 -28.67 8.90 8.66
C PHE A 111 -28.83 7.69 7.74
N ILE A 112 -29.94 7.62 7.00
CA ILE A 112 -30.21 6.50 6.07
C ILE A 112 -29.14 6.46 4.98
N GLU A 113 -28.87 7.60 4.36
CA GLU A 113 -27.90 7.69 3.28
C GLU A 113 -26.48 7.43 3.76
N GLU A 114 -26.06 7.97 4.90
CA GLU A 114 -24.72 7.70 5.45
C GLU A 114 -24.55 6.25 5.89
N ASN A 115 -25.60 5.61 6.42
CA ASN A 115 -25.56 4.20 6.76
C ASN A 115 -25.48 3.30 5.51
N ASN A 116 -26.21 3.65 4.44
CA ASN A 116 -26.12 2.95 3.16
C ASN A 116 -24.73 3.11 2.52
N ALA A 117 -24.21 4.35 2.51
CA ALA A 117 -22.86 4.67 2.09
C ALA A 117 -21.80 3.89 2.89
N GLY A 118 -21.95 3.84 4.22
CA GLY A 118 -21.06 3.11 5.13
C GLY A 118 -21.05 1.60 4.87
N ASN A 119 -22.21 1.00 4.62
CA ASN A 119 -22.29 -0.43 4.27
C ASN A 119 -21.61 -0.72 2.92
N ALA A 120 -21.81 0.13 1.92
CA ALA A 120 -21.12 0.02 0.64
C ALA A 120 -19.59 0.16 0.81
N ALA A 121 -19.15 1.12 1.62
CA ALA A 121 -17.74 1.32 1.93
C ALA A 121 -17.14 0.14 2.72
N ALA A 122 -17.88 -0.48 3.64
CA ALA A 122 -17.41 -1.64 4.39
C ALA A 122 -17.12 -2.85 3.48
N ALA A 123 -17.99 -3.11 2.50
CA ALA A 123 -17.75 -4.14 1.49
C ALA A 123 -16.49 -3.86 0.66
N LEU A 124 -16.19 -2.59 0.38
CA LEU A 124 -14.95 -2.17 -0.30
C LEU A 124 -13.72 -2.35 0.59
N MET A 125 -13.82 -2.00 1.87
CA MET A 125 -12.72 -2.14 2.83
C MET A 125 -12.37 -3.61 3.10
N ALA A 126 -13.33 -4.53 3.02
CA ALA A 126 -13.05 -5.97 3.10
C ALA A 126 -12.06 -6.43 2.01
N GLY A 127 -12.15 -5.88 0.80
CA GLY A 127 -11.20 -6.17 -0.29
C GLY A 127 -9.78 -5.61 -0.07
N LEU A 128 -9.63 -4.62 0.82
CA LEU A 128 -8.37 -3.99 1.21
C LEU A 128 -7.81 -4.53 2.54
N ALA A 129 -8.52 -5.47 3.18
CA ALA A 129 -8.08 -6.05 4.44
C ALA A 129 -6.66 -6.63 4.24
N PRO A 130 -5.71 -6.35 5.15
CA PRO A 130 -4.38 -6.93 5.08
C PRO A 130 -4.51 -8.45 4.98
N LYS A 131 -3.83 -9.05 4.00
CA LYS A 131 -3.78 -10.50 3.85
C LYS A 131 -2.46 -11.01 4.35
N THR A 132 -2.47 -12.24 4.84
CA THR A 132 -1.29 -12.95 5.32
C THR A 132 -1.31 -14.39 4.83
N LYS A 133 -0.13 -14.95 4.58
CA LYS A 133 0.05 -16.36 4.21
C LYS A 133 0.19 -17.16 5.49
N VAL A 134 -0.76 -18.07 5.72
CA VAL A 134 -0.80 -18.97 6.88
C VAL A 134 -0.66 -20.42 6.44
N LEU A 135 0.01 -21.21 7.27
CA LEU A 135 0.09 -22.65 7.12
C LEU A 135 -0.98 -23.29 8.02
N ARG A 136 -2.03 -23.84 7.39
CA ARG A 136 -3.07 -24.61 8.08
C ARG A 136 -3.33 -25.92 7.37
N ASP A 137 -3.57 -26.99 8.13
CA ASP A 137 -3.72 -28.37 7.63
C ASP A 137 -2.55 -28.80 6.71
N GLY A 138 -1.33 -28.33 7.01
CA GLY A 138 -0.13 -28.59 6.19
C GLY A 138 -0.12 -27.89 4.82
N LYS A 139 -1.06 -26.99 4.54
CA LYS A 139 -1.17 -26.27 3.27
C LYS A 139 -1.06 -24.75 3.47
N TRP A 140 -0.20 -24.12 2.67
CA TRP A 140 -0.12 -22.67 2.59
C TRP A 140 -1.38 -22.09 1.93
N SER A 141 -2.04 -21.18 2.63
CA SER A 141 -3.19 -20.43 2.11
C SER A 141 -3.06 -18.95 2.47
N GLU A 142 -3.60 -18.09 1.60
CA GLU A 142 -3.66 -16.65 1.87
C GLU A 142 -5.02 -16.34 2.50
N GLN A 143 -5.00 -15.76 3.70
CA GLN A 143 -6.18 -15.45 4.50
C GLN A 143 -6.15 -13.99 4.95
N GLU A 144 -7.29 -13.46 5.37
CA GLU A 144 -7.35 -12.14 5.99
C GLU A 144 -6.60 -12.14 7.32
N ALA A 145 -5.79 -11.10 7.56
CA ALA A 145 -5.00 -10.96 8.78
C ALA A 145 -5.88 -10.91 10.03
N ALA A 146 -7.17 -10.54 9.92
CA ALA A 146 -8.13 -10.52 11.02
C ALA A 146 -8.47 -11.90 11.59
N ILE A 147 -8.30 -12.97 10.80
CA ILE A 147 -8.58 -14.37 11.19
C ILE A 147 -7.34 -15.02 11.83
N LEU A 148 -6.21 -14.30 11.86
CA LEU A 148 -4.98 -14.78 12.44
C LEU A 148 -5.12 -14.96 13.96
N VAL A 149 -4.62 -16.08 14.49
CA VAL A 149 -4.69 -16.39 15.92
C VAL A 149 -3.30 -16.73 16.48
N PRO A 150 -3.09 -16.56 17.80
CA PRO A 150 -1.87 -17.04 18.45
C PRO A 150 -1.64 -18.54 18.19
N GLY A 151 -0.43 -18.88 17.73
CA GLY A 151 -0.01 -20.21 17.34
C GLY A 151 -0.10 -20.52 15.84
N ASP A 152 -0.69 -19.65 15.01
CA ASP A 152 -0.60 -19.79 13.55
C ASP A 152 0.86 -19.65 13.09
N ILE A 153 1.22 -20.43 12.07
CA ILE A 153 2.49 -20.25 11.36
C ILE A 153 2.24 -19.37 10.14
N VAL A 154 3.00 -18.28 10.03
CA VAL A 154 2.95 -17.32 8.94
C VAL A 154 4.25 -17.30 8.15
N SER A 155 4.17 -17.02 6.86
CA SER A 155 5.34 -16.77 6.01
C SER A 155 5.49 -15.26 5.83
N ILE A 156 6.62 -14.70 6.27
CA ILE A 156 6.94 -13.28 6.13
C ILE A 156 7.92 -13.10 4.98
N LYS A 157 7.49 -12.41 3.92
CA LYS A 157 8.31 -12.11 2.74
C LYS A 157 8.76 -10.66 2.72
N LEU A 158 9.69 -10.36 1.83
CA LEU A 158 10.12 -9.01 1.55
C LEU A 158 8.92 -8.14 1.11
N GLY A 159 8.76 -6.99 1.78
CA GLY A 159 7.67 -6.04 1.54
C GLY A 159 6.41 -6.30 2.34
N ASP A 160 6.28 -7.48 2.97
CA ASP A 160 5.12 -7.77 3.81
C ASP A 160 5.11 -6.87 5.05
N ILE A 161 3.91 -6.40 5.39
CA ILE A 161 3.63 -5.80 6.69
C ILE A 161 3.39 -6.95 7.65
N ILE A 162 4.13 -6.96 8.76
CA ILE A 162 4.01 -8.00 9.76
C ILE A 162 2.60 -7.92 10.38
N PRO A 163 1.77 -8.98 10.28
CA PRO A 163 0.34 -8.90 10.58
C PRO A 163 0.00 -8.99 12.07
N ALA A 164 0.93 -9.52 12.87
CA ALA A 164 0.78 -9.77 14.30
C ALA A 164 2.18 -9.91 14.93
N ASP A 165 2.27 -9.83 16.26
CA ASP A 165 3.54 -10.09 16.94
C ASP A 165 3.87 -11.56 16.81
N ALA A 166 5.07 -11.87 16.32
CA ALA A 166 5.45 -13.20 15.93
C ALA A 166 6.90 -13.51 16.29
N ARG A 167 7.23 -14.80 16.32
CA ARG A 167 8.56 -15.31 16.58
C ARG A 167 9.11 -16.02 15.37
N LEU A 168 10.29 -15.60 14.97
CA LEU A 168 10.95 -16.15 13.80
C LEU A 168 11.34 -17.61 14.04
N LEU A 169 11.00 -18.47 13.08
CA LEU A 169 11.39 -19.87 13.05
C LEU A 169 12.79 -19.99 12.43
N GLU A 170 13.10 -21.15 11.84
CA GLU A 170 14.38 -21.42 11.20
C GLU A 170 14.48 -20.71 9.84
N GLY A 171 15.66 -20.19 9.51
CA GLY A 171 15.90 -19.52 8.24
C GLY A 171 17.06 -18.53 8.29
N ASP A 172 17.28 -17.82 7.19
CA ASP A 172 18.25 -16.75 7.12
C ASP A 172 17.74 -15.50 7.87
N PRO A 173 18.62 -14.68 8.47
CA PRO A 173 18.20 -13.46 9.14
C PRO A 173 17.46 -12.51 8.18
N LEU A 174 16.40 -11.86 8.68
CA LEU A 174 15.67 -10.83 7.93
C LEU A 174 15.98 -9.43 8.48
N LYS A 175 15.75 -8.37 7.70
CA LYS A 175 15.76 -6.99 8.21
C LYS A 175 14.34 -6.45 8.27
N VAL A 176 13.96 -5.93 9.42
CA VAL A 176 12.66 -5.31 9.66
C VAL A 176 12.81 -3.84 9.95
N ASP A 177 11.96 -3.03 9.33
CA ASP A 177 11.83 -1.62 9.62
C ASP A 177 10.75 -1.43 10.68
N GLN A 178 11.18 -0.91 11.83
CA GLN A 178 10.35 -0.64 13.01
C GLN A 178 10.16 0.86 13.24
N SER A 179 10.46 1.71 12.24
CA SER A 179 10.37 3.17 12.35
C SER A 179 9.00 3.67 12.80
N ALA A 180 7.93 2.99 12.40
CA ALA A 180 6.56 3.30 12.82
C ALA A 180 6.31 3.04 14.32
N LEU A 181 7.12 2.20 14.96
CA LEU A 181 6.95 1.75 16.35
C LEU A 181 7.96 2.39 17.31
N THR A 182 9.23 2.36 16.94
CA THR A 182 10.33 2.82 17.80
C THR A 182 10.80 4.23 17.45
N GLY A 183 10.43 4.74 16.27
CA GLY A 183 10.96 5.98 15.72
C GLY A 183 12.37 5.87 15.14
N GLU A 184 13.00 4.69 15.21
CA GLU A 184 14.33 4.47 14.64
C GLU A 184 14.23 4.17 13.13
N SER A 185 14.88 4.99 12.30
CA SER A 185 14.76 4.90 10.84
C SER A 185 15.57 3.78 10.20
N LEU A 186 16.54 3.19 10.92
CA LEU A 186 17.40 2.13 10.39
C LEU A 186 16.75 0.75 10.61
N PRO A 187 16.61 -0.07 9.55
CA PRO A 187 16.12 -1.43 9.71
C PRO A 187 17.03 -2.26 10.60
N VAL A 188 16.42 -3.03 11.50
CA VAL A 188 17.14 -3.92 12.43
C VAL A 188 17.19 -5.34 11.88
N THR A 189 18.34 -6.00 12.00
CA THR A 189 18.49 -7.41 11.62
C THR A 189 17.91 -8.29 12.72
N LYS A 190 17.02 -9.21 12.34
CA LYS A 190 16.37 -10.16 13.22
C LYS A 190 16.75 -11.59 12.83
N HIS A 191 17.13 -12.36 13.84
CA HIS A 191 17.59 -13.74 13.69
C HIS A 191 16.50 -14.75 14.11
N PRO A 192 16.58 -16.01 13.65
CA PRO A 192 15.76 -17.10 14.17
C PRO A 192 15.63 -17.07 15.70
N GLY A 193 14.40 -17.21 16.20
CA GLY A 193 14.08 -17.17 17.62
C GLY A 193 13.91 -15.79 18.23
N GLN A 194 14.17 -14.71 17.49
CA GLN A 194 13.83 -13.36 17.92
C GLN A 194 12.38 -13.01 17.56
N GLU A 195 11.84 -12.04 18.28
CA GLU A 195 10.51 -11.49 18.03
C GLU A 195 10.50 -10.41 16.93
N VAL A 196 9.36 -10.30 16.27
CA VAL A 196 9.00 -9.24 15.34
C VAL A 196 7.62 -8.70 15.67
N PHE A 197 7.41 -7.40 15.46
CA PHE A 197 6.22 -6.69 15.91
C PHE A 197 5.25 -6.37 14.77
N SER A 198 3.96 -6.43 15.07
CA SER A 198 2.86 -6.03 14.19
C SER A 198 3.05 -4.59 13.68
N GLY A 199 2.79 -4.38 12.38
CA GLY A 199 2.96 -3.07 11.74
C GLY A 199 4.39 -2.74 11.29
N SER A 200 5.39 -3.55 11.67
CA SER A 200 6.74 -3.46 11.08
C SER A 200 6.71 -3.92 9.62
N THR A 201 7.66 -3.46 8.81
CA THR A 201 7.77 -3.88 7.40
C THR A 201 9.05 -4.68 7.15
N CYS A 202 8.93 -5.83 6.48
CA CYS A 202 10.10 -6.61 6.09
C CYS A 202 10.82 -5.91 4.92
N LYS A 203 12.06 -5.50 5.13
CA LYS A 203 12.88 -4.84 4.09
C LYS A 203 13.79 -5.82 3.35
N GLN A 204 14.24 -6.88 4.01
CA GLN A 204 15.15 -7.89 3.43
C GLN A 204 14.91 -9.26 4.04
N GLY A 205 15.10 -10.31 3.25
CA GLY A 205 14.98 -11.69 3.68
C GLY A 205 13.56 -12.24 3.60
N GLU A 206 13.43 -13.52 3.90
CA GLU A 206 12.17 -14.23 4.02
C GLU A 206 12.35 -15.33 5.04
N ILE A 207 11.37 -15.46 5.94
CA ILE A 207 11.42 -16.44 7.01
C ILE A 207 10.01 -16.77 7.48
N GLU A 208 9.83 -17.98 7.98
CA GLU A 208 8.59 -18.40 8.63
C GLU A 208 8.58 -17.94 10.08
N ALA A 209 7.42 -17.67 10.63
CA ALA A 209 7.26 -17.21 12.00
C ALA A 209 6.00 -17.79 12.65
N VAL A 210 6.03 -17.99 13.96
CA VAL A 210 4.86 -18.38 14.76
C VAL A 210 4.25 -17.16 15.43
N VAL A 211 2.95 -16.96 15.30
CA VAL A 211 2.24 -15.82 15.90
C VAL A 211 2.15 -16.00 17.41
N ILE A 212 2.56 -14.98 18.16
CA ILE A 212 2.52 -14.96 19.62
C ILE A 212 1.31 -14.18 20.13
N ALA A 213 1.07 -12.98 19.61
CA ALA A 213 0.02 -12.10 20.08
C ALA A 213 -0.68 -11.39 18.92
N THR A 214 -1.99 -11.15 19.06
CA THR A 214 -2.86 -10.61 18.02
C THR A 214 -3.70 -9.43 18.55
N GLY A 215 -4.12 -8.55 17.64
CA GLY A 215 -5.04 -7.45 17.93
C GLY A 215 -4.49 -6.48 18.99
N VAL A 216 -5.30 -6.20 20.00
CA VAL A 216 -4.98 -5.29 21.12
C VAL A 216 -3.79 -5.76 21.95
N HIS A 217 -3.49 -7.06 21.97
CA HIS A 217 -2.40 -7.63 22.77
C HIS A 217 -1.02 -7.43 22.15
N THR A 218 -0.96 -7.03 20.89
CA THR A 218 0.31 -6.69 20.23
C THR A 218 0.94 -5.44 20.84
N PHE A 219 2.26 -5.30 20.73
CA PHE A 219 2.96 -4.08 21.14
C PHE A 219 2.37 -2.83 20.45
N PHE A 220 2.07 -2.92 19.15
CA PHE A 220 1.38 -1.86 18.40
C PHE A 220 -0.03 -1.59 18.97
N GLY A 221 -0.81 -2.63 19.25
CA GLY A 221 -2.16 -2.50 19.80
C GLY A 221 -2.19 -1.82 21.17
N LYS A 222 -1.26 -2.18 22.05
CA LYS A 222 -1.07 -1.55 23.37
C LYS A 222 -0.70 -0.07 23.23
N ALA A 223 0.22 0.26 22.33
CA ALA A 223 0.60 1.65 22.05
C ALA A 223 -0.54 2.46 21.40
N ALA A 224 -1.25 1.88 20.44
CA ALA A 224 -2.37 2.53 19.74
C ALA A 224 -3.53 2.84 20.69
N HIS A 225 -3.82 1.97 21.65
CA HIS A 225 -4.83 2.22 22.68
C HIS A 225 -4.47 3.43 23.58
N LEU A 226 -3.18 3.76 23.71
CA LEU A 226 -2.71 4.91 24.50
C LEU A 226 -2.71 6.23 23.70
N VAL A 227 -2.69 6.18 22.37
CA VAL A 227 -2.50 7.34 21.46
C VAL A 227 -3.81 7.79 20.80
N ASP A 228 -4.96 7.34 21.30
CA ASP A 228 -6.28 7.61 20.74
C ASP A 228 -6.72 9.08 20.89
N SER A 229 -6.13 9.98 20.10
CA SER A 229 -6.59 11.35 19.80
C SER A 229 -5.62 12.11 18.88
N THR A 230 -5.52 11.72 17.60
CA THR A 230 -4.95 12.59 16.55
C THR A 230 -5.92 12.74 15.39
N ASN A 231 -7.02 13.47 15.62
CA ASN A 231 -7.91 13.89 14.54
C ASN A 231 -7.32 15.11 13.83
N GLN A 232 -6.54 14.88 12.79
CA GLN A 232 -6.20 15.92 11.82
C GLN A 232 -7.41 16.14 10.91
N VAL A 233 -8.04 17.31 11.00
CA VAL A 233 -9.21 17.66 10.16
C VAL A 233 -8.83 17.69 8.68
N GLY A 234 -9.52 16.90 7.85
CA GLY A 234 -9.26 16.80 6.42
C GLY A 234 -9.56 18.11 5.67
N HIS A 235 -8.91 18.32 4.52
CA HIS A 235 -9.10 19.51 3.66
C HIS A 235 -10.59 19.75 3.33
N PHE A 236 -11.29 18.69 2.92
CA PHE A 236 -12.72 18.72 2.64
C PHE A 236 -13.57 19.28 3.80
N GLN A 237 -13.28 18.88 5.04
CA GLN A 237 -13.99 19.38 6.22
C GLN A 237 -13.73 20.88 6.43
N LYS A 238 -12.52 21.37 6.13
CA LYS A 238 -12.20 22.81 6.17
C LYS A 238 -12.99 23.59 5.13
N VAL A 239 -13.08 23.07 3.89
CA VAL A 239 -13.88 23.69 2.81
C VAL A 239 -15.36 23.74 3.21
N LEU A 240 -15.92 22.65 3.70
CA LEU A 240 -17.31 22.59 4.15
C LEU A 240 -17.60 23.60 5.27
N THR A 241 -16.68 23.71 6.23
CA THR A 241 -16.77 24.69 7.33
C THR A 241 -16.68 26.12 6.80
N ALA A 242 -15.82 26.38 5.81
CA ALA A 242 -15.69 27.71 5.20
C ALA A 242 -16.97 28.14 4.46
N ILE A 243 -17.59 27.23 3.70
CA ILE A 243 -18.86 27.52 3.01
C ILE A 243 -19.97 27.75 4.05
N GLY A 244 -20.06 26.89 5.07
CA GLY A 244 -21.01 27.07 6.17
C GLY A 244 -20.83 28.42 6.88
N ASN A 245 -19.58 28.80 7.16
CA ASN A 245 -19.26 30.09 7.77
C ASN A 245 -19.64 31.27 6.85
N PHE A 246 -19.41 31.16 5.54
CA PHE A 246 -19.83 32.18 4.58
C PHE A 246 -21.36 32.37 4.57
N CYS A 247 -22.12 31.27 4.57
CA CYS A 247 -23.59 31.33 4.67
C CYS A 247 -24.04 31.96 5.99
N ILE A 248 -23.48 31.54 7.14
CA ILE A 248 -23.81 32.10 8.46
C ILE A 248 -23.50 33.61 8.49
N CYS A 249 -22.32 34.03 8.01
CA CYS A 249 -21.95 35.44 7.95
C CYS A 249 -22.90 36.25 7.06
N SER A 250 -23.30 35.70 5.92
CA SER A 250 -24.23 36.36 4.98
C SER A 250 -25.62 36.54 5.60
N ILE A 251 -26.11 35.52 6.30
CA ILE A 251 -27.38 35.59 7.06
C ILE A 251 -27.27 36.63 8.17
N ALA A 252 -26.20 36.61 8.96
CA ALA A 252 -25.99 37.57 10.04
C ALA A 252 -25.96 39.01 9.53
N ILE A 253 -25.25 39.27 8.43
CA ILE A 253 -25.22 40.58 7.77
C ILE A 253 -26.62 40.97 7.28
N GLY A 254 -27.34 40.04 6.62
CA GLY A 254 -28.70 40.25 6.16
C GLY A 254 -29.67 40.61 7.30
N MET A 255 -29.62 39.86 8.41
CA MET A 255 -30.42 40.13 9.61
C MET A 255 -30.11 41.50 10.20
N VAL A 256 -28.84 41.86 10.33
CA VAL A 256 -28.43 43.18 10.87
C VAL A 256 -28.95 44.31 9.98
N ILE A 257 -28.83 44.17 8.65
CA ILE A 257 -29.33 45.16 7.69
C ILE A 257 -30.86 45.28 7.80
N GLU A 258 -31.58 44.15 7.82
CA GLU A 258 -33.05 44.16 7.94
C GLU A 258 -33.51 44.81 9.24
N ILE A 259 -32.90 44.49 10.38
CA ILE A 259 -33.21 45.10 11.67
C ILE A 259 -33.01 46.62 11.62
N ILE A 260 -31.89 47.09 11.05
CA ILE A 260 -31.56 48.51 10.93
C ILE A 260 -32.49 49.23 9.94
N VAL A 261 -33.00 48.57 8.90
CA VAL A 261 -33.90 49.22 7.93
C VAL A 261 -35.36 49.18 8.41
N MET A 262 -35.83 48.04 8.91
CA MET A 262 -37.24 47.82 9.19
C MET A 262 -37.73 48.56 10.43
N TYR A 263 -36.95 48.58 11.51
CA TYR A 263 -37.39 49.16 12.78
C TYR A 263 -37.28 50.70 12.83
N PRO A 264 -36.12 51.32 12.57
CA PRO A 264 -36.01 52.77 12.67
C PRO A 264 -36.50 53.52 11.43
N ILE A 265 -36.29 52.99 10.20
CA ILE A 265 -36.65 53.69 8.96
C ILE A 265 -38.12 53.43 8.59
N GLN A 266 -38.52 52.16 8.49
CA GLN A 266 -39.86 51.80 8.01
C GLN A 266 -40.91 51.74 9.12
N ARG A 267 -40.51 51.84 10.40
CA ARG A 267 -41.37 51.74 11.59
C ARG A 267 -42.35 50.56 11.53
N ARG A 268 -41.86 49.40 11.07
CA ARG A 268 -42.66 48.18 11.04
C ARG A 268 -42.95 47.67 12.44
N LYS A 269 -44.04 46.91 12.58
CA LYS A 269 -44.39 46.24 13.84
C LYS A 269 -43.31 45.23 14.20
N TYR A 270 -43.12 45.05 15.51
CA TYR A 270 -42.14 44.12 16.06
C TYR A 270 -42.32 42.70 15.51
N ARG A 271 -43.56 42.19 15.49
CA ARG A 271 -43.87 40.83 15.02
C ARG A 271 -43.54 40.61 13.55
N ASP A 272 -43.99 41.51 12.66
CA ASP A 272 -43.67 41.44 11.23
C ASP A 272 -42.15 41.48 10.98
N GLY A 273 -41.38 42.11 11.87
CA GLY A 273 -39.92 42.09 11.82
C GLY A 273 -39.32 40.73 12.12
N ILE A 274 -39.81 40.03 13.14
CA ILE A 274 -39.37 38.68 13.51
C ILE A 274 -39.67 37.66 12.40
N ASP A 275 -40.83 37.77 11.74
CA ASP A 275 -41.21 36.86 10.65
C ASP A 275 -40.21 36.94 9.47
N ASN A 276 -39.77 38.16 9.11
CA ASN A 276 -38.77 38.33 8.03
C ASN A 276 -37.40 37.75 8.41
N LEU A 277 -36.98 37.95 9.67
CA LEU A 277 -35.76 37.35 10.20
C LEU A 277 -35.81 35.82 10.20
N LEU A 278 -36.97 35.24 10.51
CA LEU A 278 -37.17 33.79 10.51
C LEU A 278 -37.10 33.22 9.10
N VAL A 279 -37.67 33.89 8.09
CA VAL A 279 -37.56 33.49 6.68
C VAL A 279 -36.10 33.47 6.21
N LEU A 280 -35.30 34.46 6.60
CA LEU A 280 -33.88 34.52 6.24
C LEU A 280 -33.07 33.39 6.89
N LEU A 281 -33.38 33.02 8.13
CA LEU A 281 -32.73 31.89 8.82
C LEU A 281 -33.10 30.54 8.18
N ILE A 282 -34.39 30.29 7.95
CA ILE A 282 -34.86 29.00 7.40
C ILE A 282 -34.38 28.83 5.95
N GLY A 283 -34.46 29.88 5.13
CA GLY A 283 -34.08 29.83 3.72
C GLY A 283 -32.57 29.93 3.48
N GLY A 284 -31.83 30.58 4.37
CA GLY A 284 -30.41 30.87 4.18
C GLY A 284 -29.47 29.71 4.49
N ILE A 285 -29.90 28.74 5.29
CA ILE A 285 -29.02 27.67 5.79
C ILE A 285 -29.09 26.44 4.87
N PRO A 286 -28.01 26.07 4.16
CA PRO A 286 -27.98 24.91 3.29
C PRO A 286 -27.74 23.61 4.07
N ILE A 287 -28.69 23.20 4.92
CA ILE A 287 -28.56 22.04 5.83
C ILE A 287 -28.28 20.74 5.07
N ALA A 288 -28.79 20.59 3.84
CA ALA A 288 -28.61 19.39 3.04
C ALA A 288 -27.19 19.24 2.46
N MET A 289 -26.39 20.30 2.41
CA MET A 289 -25.13 20.31 1.67
C MET A 289 -24.08 19.31 2.21
N PRO A 290 -23.77 19.24 3.52
CA PRO A 290 -22.86 18.23 4.07
C PRO A 290 -23.24 16.79 3.68
N THR A 291 -24.53 16.48 3.80
CA THR A 291 -25.08 15.16 3.50
C THR A 291 -24.96 14.84 2.02
N VAL A 292 -25.39 15.75 1.13
CA VAL A 292 -25.33 15.54 -0.32
C VAL A 292 -23.90 15.29 -0.78
N LEU A 293 -22.93 16.06 -0.27
CA LEU A 293 -21.52 15.88 -0.61
C LEU A 293 -20.97 14.53 -0.11
N SER A 294 -21.24 14.17 1.15
CA SER A 294 -20.80 12.91 1.75
C SER A 294 -21.32 11.69 0.97
N VAL A 295 -22.61 11.71 0.61
CA VAL A 295 -23.26 10.66 -0.17
C VAL A 295 -22.70 10.58 -1.58
N THR A 296 -22.46 11.73 -2.22
CA THR A 296 -21.85 11.79 -3.56
C THR A 296 -20.47 11.15 -3.56
N MET A 297 -19.64 11.42 -2.53
CA MET A 297 -18.33 10.79 -2.39
C MET A 297 -18.41 9.28 -2.17
N ALA A 298 -19.35 8.81 -1.34
CA ALA A 298 -19.53 7.38 -1.11
C ALA A 298 -19.99 6.63 -2.36
N ILE A 299 -20.94 7.19 -3.11
CA ILE A 299 -21.39 6.64 -4.39
C ILE A 299 -20.25 6.67 -5.42
N GLY A 300 -19.47 7.77 -5.45
CA GLY A 300 -18.28 7.90 -6.30
C GLY A 300 -17.23 6.82 -6.03
N SER A 301 -16.92 6.60 -4.74
CA SER A 301 -16.02 5.52 -4.27
C SER A 301 -16.52 4.14 -4.72
N HIS A 302 -17.83 3.87 -4.57
CA HIS A 302 -18.41 2.62 -5.02
C HIS A 302 -18.29 2.43 -6.54
N ARG A 303 -18.57 3.47 -7.34
CA ARG A 303 -18.39 3.42 -8.79
C ARG A 303 -16.94 3.21 -9.20
N LEU A 304 -15.99 3.86 -8.55
CA LEU A 304 -14.55 3.66 -8.80
C LEU A 304 -14.14 2.20 -8.53
N SER A 305 -14.66 1.60 -7.46
CA SER A 305 -14.37 0.19 -7.19
C SER A 305 -14.95 -0.76 -8.23
N GLN A 306 -16.15 -0.47 -8.77
CA GLN A 306 -16.69 -1.26 -9.88
C GLN A 306 -15.81 -1.16 -11.14
N GLN A 307 -15.05 -0.07 -11.28
CA GLN A 307 -14.04 0.13 -12.32
C GLN A 307 -12.66 -0.46 -11.95
N GLY A 308 -12.52 -1.07 -10.77
CA GLY A 308 -11.27 -1.68 -10.30
C GLY A 308 -10.34 -0.75 -9.51
N ALA A 309 -10.77 0.46 -9.16
CA ALA A 309 -9.99 1.41 -8.35
C ALA A 309 -10.60 1.55 -6.94
N ILE A 310 -9.87 1.15 -5.90
CA ILE A 310 -10.37 1.19 -4.53
C ILE A 310 -9.83 2.42 -3.79
N THR A 311 -10.71 3.34 -3.39
CA THR A 311 -10.34 4.56 -2.64
C THR A 311 -10.31 4.30 -1.14
N LYS A 312 -9.12 4.14 -0.55
CA LYS A 312 -8.93 3.97 0.90
C LYS A 312 -9.38 5.21 1.70
N ARG A 313 -9.18 6.41 1.13
CA ARG A 313 -9.64 7.69 1.68
C ARG A 313 -10.71 8.26 0.75
N MET A 314 -11.91 8.54 1.26
CA MET A 314 -12.99 9.13 0.43
C MET A 314 -12.62 10.52 -0.12
N THR A 315 -11.80 11.27 0.63
CA THR A 315 -11.27 12.58 0.18
C THR A 315 -10.30 12.47 -1.00
N ALA A 316 -9.79 11.28 -1.33
CA ALA A 316 -8.90 11.10 -2.47
C ALA A 316 -9.60 11.37 -3.82
N ILE A 317 -10.94 11.34 -3.87
CA ILE A 317 -11.70 11.69 -5.08
C ILE A 317 -11.47 13.16 -5.45
N GLU A 318 -11.39 14.06 -4.46
CA GLU A 318 -11.06 15.47 -4.66
C GLU A 318 -9.63 15.64 -5.19
N GLU A 319 -8.68 14.96 -4.55
CA GLU A 319 -7.25 14.97 -4.95
C GLU A 319 -7.07 14.42 -6.38
N MET A 320 -7.77 13.34 -6.74
CA MET A 320 -7.76 12.78 -8.10
C MET A 320 -8.41 13.69 -9.14
N ALA A 321 -9.47 14.41 -8.77
CA ALA A 321 -10.13 15.36 -9.68
C ALA A 321 -9.26 16.57 -10.00
N GLY A 322 -8.41 17.01 -9.05
CA GLY A 322 -7.44 18.09 -9.22
C GLY A 322 -6.05 17.62 -9.65
N MET A 323 -5.88 16.36 -10.04
CA MET A 323 -4.58 15.81 -10.40
C MET A 323 -4.06 16.44 -11.70
N ASP A 324 -2.88 17.06 -11.64
CA ASP A 324 -2.22 17.72 -12.78
C ASP A 324 -1.06 16.87 -13.34
N VAL A 325 -0.38 16.12 -12.47
CA VAL A 325 0.73 15.23 -12.84
C VAL A 325 0.54 13.83 -12.25
N LEU A 326 0.71 12.81 -13.10
CA LEU A 326 0.69 11.41 -12.73
C LEU A 326 2.10 10.81 -12.93
N CYS A 327 2.84 10.66 -11.85
CA CYS A 327 4.08 9.89 -11.84
C CYS A 327 3.75 8.40 -11.77
N SER A 328 3.95 7.67 -12.86
CA SER A 328 3.58 6.26 -12.98
C SER A 328 4.80 5.36 -13.07
N ASP A 329 4.86 4.35 -12.20
CA ASP A 329 5.89 3.32 -12.25
C ASP A 329 5.79 2.51 -13.54
N LYS A 330 6.91 2.36 -14.26
CA LYS A 330 6.95 1.58 -15.50
C LYS A 330 6.54 0.14 -15.27
N THR A 331 7.26 -0.55 -14.38
CA THR A 331 7.16 -2.00 -14.20
C THR A 331 5.86 -2.30 -13.46
N GLY A 332 4.98 -3.08 -14.09
CA GLY A 332 3.71 -3.49 -13.50
C GLY A 332 2.54 -2.52 -13.73
N THR A 333 2.78 -1.23 -13.97
CA THR A 333 1.71 -0.27 -14.32
C THR A 333 1.66 -0.02 -15.83
N LEU A 334 2.73 0.52 -16.43
CA LEU A 334 2.79 0.78 -17.88
C LEU A 334 3.10 -0.47 -18.72
N THR A 335 3.69 -1.48 -18.08
CA THR A 335 4.03 -2.76 -18.69
C THR A 335 3.27 -3.93 -18.06
N LEU A 336 3.25 -5.06 -18.75
CA LEU A 336 2.53 -6.26 -18.30
C LEU A 336 3.25 -6.99 -17.15
N ASN A 337 4.53 -6.69 -16.89
CA ASN A 337 5.38 -7.44 -15.97
C ASN A 337 5.35 -8.95 -16.28
N LYS A 338 5.27 -9.28 -17.58
CA LYS A 338 5.31 -10.64 -18.13
C LYS A 338 6.52 -10.71 -19.04
N LEU A 339 7.65 -10.97 -18.42
CA LEU A 339 8.94 -10.89 -19.09
C LEU A 339 9.10 -12.05 -20.07
N SER A 340 9.79 -11.79 -21.16
CA SER A 340 10.16 -12.80 -22.16
C SER A 340 11.62 -12.61 -22.58
N VAL A 341 12.28 -13.66 -23.03
CA VAL A 341 13.67 -13.59 -23.51
C VAL A 341 13.72 -14.10 -24.94
N ASP A 342 14.43 -13.36 -25.78
CA ASP A 342 14.80 -13.82 -27.12
C ASP A 342 16.11 -14.61 -27.04
N LYS A 343 16.02 -15.93 -27.23
CA LYS A 343 17.16 -16.86 -27.15
C LYS A 343 18.28 -16.50 -28.14
N ASN A 344 17.95 -15.90 -29.27
CA ASN A 344 18.96 -15.57 -30.29
C ASN A 344 19.94 -14.52 -29.79
N LEU A 345 19.46 -13.63 -28.93
CA LEU A 345 20.25 -12.53 -28.40
C LEU A 345 21.02 -12.90 -27.14
N VAL A 346 20.79 -14.07 -26.53
CA VAL A 346 21.54 -14.51 -25.35
C VAL A 346 23.02 -14.65 -25.69
N GLU A 347 23.88 -14.07 -24.85
CA GLU A 347 25.34 -14.10 -24.98
C GLU A 347 25.96 -14.94 -23.87
N VAL A 348 26.96 -15.75 -24.21
CA VAL A 348 27.62 -16.70 -23.30
C VAL A 348 29.11 -16.41 -23.26
N PHE A 349 29.71 -16.42 -22.07
CA PHE A 349 31.11 -16.06 -21.86
C PHE A 349 31.98 -17.22 -21.38
N CYS A 350 31.38 -18.21 -20.72
CA CYS A 350 32.07 -19.43 -20.28
C CYS A 350 32.20 -20.45 -21.41
N LYS A 351 33.42 -20.95 -21.64
CA LYS A 351 33.67 -22.02 -22.61
C LYS A 351 32.98 -23.31 -22.16
N GLY A 352 32.29 -23.98 -23.08
CA GLY A 352 31.60 -25.24 -22.82
C GLY A 352 30.19 -25.11 -22.25
N VAL A 353 29.64 -23.89 -22.16
CA VAL A 353 28.23 -23.65 -21.84
C VAL A 353 27.52 -23.18 -23.11
N GLU A 354 26.35 -23.76 -23.40
CA GLU A 354 25.50 -23.35 -24.51
C GLU A 354 24.39 -22.39 -24.06
N LYS A 355 23.77 -21.68 -25.02
CA LYS A 355 22.71 -20.70 -24.73
C LYS A 355 21.56 -21.30 -23.93
N ASP A 356 21.09 -22.50 -24.29
CA ASP A 356 19.99 -23.17 -23.57
C ASP A 356 20.38 -23.56 -22.13
N GLN A 357 21.65 -23.89 -21.89
CA GLN A 357 22.12 -24.20 -20.55
C GLN A 357 22.17 -22.95 -19.65
N VAL A 358 22.43 -21.77 -20.20
CA VAL A 358 22.33 -20.51 -19.46
C VAL A 358 20.89 -20.26 -18.98
N LEU A 359 19.90 -20.55 -19.83
CA LEU A 359 18.49 -20.45 -19.46
C LEU A 359 18.13 -21.44 -18.35
N LEU A 360 18.65 -22.67 -18.43
CA LEU A 360 18.48 -23.68 -17.39
C LEU A 360 19.06 -23.21 -16.04
N PHE A 361 20.25 -22.61 -16.03
CA PHE A 361 20.82 -22.04 -14.80
C PHE A 361 20.00 -20.87 -14.25
N ALA A 362 19.45 -20.01 -15.11
CA ALA A 362 18.53 -18.96 -14.68
C ALA A 362 17.25 -19.55 -14.06
N ALA A 363 16.68 -20.60 -14.65
CA ALA A 363 15.51 -21.30 -14.11
C ALA A 363 15.83 -22.06 -12.81
N MET A 364 17.02 -22.66 -12.69
CA MET A 364 17.50 -23.26 -11.45
C MET A 364 17.61 -22.22 -10.33
N ALA A 365 18.18 -21.05 -10.61
CA ALA A 365 18.24 -19.94 -9.67
C ALA A 365 16.88 -19.20 -9.49
N SER A 366 15.78 -19.73 -10.02
CA SER A 366 14.42 -19.22 -9.81
C SER A 366 13.66 -20.12 -8.84
N ARG A 367 12.70 -19.54 -8.10
CA ARG A 367 11.73 -20.35 -7.37
C ARG A 367 10.74 -20.99 -8.33
N ILE A 368 10.20 -22.14 -7.93
CA ILE A 368 9.12 -22.83 -8.65
C ILE A 368 7.77 -22.48 -8.04
N GLU A 369 7.73 -22.30 -6.73
CA GLU A 369 6.54 -21.94 -5.97
C GLU A 369 6.61 -20.47 -5.57
N ASN A 370 5.46 -19.77 -5.63
CA ASN A 370 5.36 -18.37 -5.20
C ASN A 370 6.32 -17.44 -5.97
N GLN A 371 6.26 -17.51 -7.29
CA GLN A 371 7.27 -16.93 -8.20
C GLN A 371 7.12 -15.43 -8.38
N ASP A 372 8.26 -14.73 -8.40
CA ASP A 372 8.36 -13.39 -8.98
C ASP A 372 8.14 -13.44 -10.50
N ALA A 373 7.80 -12.31 -11.11
CA ALA A 373 7.60 -12.23 -12.56
C ALA A 373 8.82 -12.68 -13.38
N ILE A 374 10.04 -12.38 -12.91
CA ILE A 374 11.29 -12.84 -13.54
C ILE A 374 11.43 -14.36 -13.38
N ASP A 375 11.16 -14.89 -12.18
CA ASP A 375 11.28 -16.31 -11.86
C ASP A 375 10.31 -17.13 -12.71
N ALA A 376 9.05 -16.69 -12.78
CA ALA A 376 8.02 -17.29 -13.62
C ALA A 376 8.42 -17.28 -15.11
N ALA A 377 8.98 -16.16 -15.60
CA ALA A 377 9.46 -16.06 -16.97
C ALA A 377 10.64 -16.99 -17.26
N MET A 378 11.60 -17.14 -16.34
CA MET A 378 12.75 -18.03 -16.53
C MET A 378 12.33 -19.50 -16.51
N VAL A 379 11.47 -19.89 -15.56
CA VAL A 379 10.95 -21.27 -15.46
C VAL A 379 10.05 -21.60 -16.64
N GLY A 380 9.17 -20.67 -17.06
CA GLY A 380 8.28 -20.85 -18.20
C GLY A 380 8.94 -20.80 -19.58
N MET A 381 10.22 -20.40 -19.65
CA MET A 381 11.00 -20.43 -20.89
C MET A 381 11.60 -21.81 -21.20
N LEU A 382 11.67 -22.69 -20.21
CA LEU A 382 11.97 -24.10 -20.43
C LEU A 382 10.79 -24.78 -21.13
N ALA A 383 11.07 -25.81 -21.93
CA ALA A 383 10.03 -26.59 -22.58
C ALA A 383 9.16 -27.34 -21.56
N ASP A 384 9.80 -27.87 -20.52
CA ASP A 384 9.15 -28.44 -19.34
C ASP A 384 9.69 -27.77 -18.07
N PRO A 385 8.84 -27.08 -17.28
CA PRO A 385 9.23 -26.50 -15.99
C PRO A 385 9.90 -27.48 -15.02
N LYS A 386 9.62 -28.79 -15.14
CA LYS A 386 10.24 -29.83 -14.29
C LYS A 386 11.74 -29.95 -14.52
N GLU A 387 12.25 -29.59 -15.70
CA GLU A 387 13.68 -29.59 -16.01
C GLU A 387 14.47 -28.68 -15.06
N ALA A 388 13.85 -27.61 -14.53
CA ALA A 388 14.49 -26.68 -13.60
C ALA A 388 14.96 -27.34 -12.28
N ARG A 389 14.44 -28.53 -11.93
CA ARG A 389 14.87 -29.32 -10.76
C ARG A 389 15.18 -30.78 -11.08
N ALA A 390 15.14 -31.17 -12.34
CA ALA A 390 15.41 -32.55 -12.73
C ALA A 390 16.86 -32.95 -12.39
N GLY A 391 17.03 -34.03 -11.63
CA GLY A 391 18.35 -34.59 -11.32
C GLY A 391 19.20 -33.77 -10.34
N ILE A 392 18.61 -32.79 -9.65
CA ILE A 392 19.30 -32.00 -8.62
C ILE A 392 18.58 -32.08 -7.28
N ARG A 393 19.36 -32.13 -6.19
CA ARG A 393 18.85 -32.00 -4.83
C ARG A 393 19.14 -30.61 -4.31
N GLU A 394 18.10 -29.81 -4.13
CA GLU A 394 18.18 -28.47 -3.54
C GLU A 394 18.62 -28.54 -2.07
N VAL A 395 19.55 -27.65 -1.69
CA VAL A 395 20.11 -27.58 -0.34
C VAL A 395 19.73 -26.29 0.37
N HIS A 396 19.80 -25.18 -0.36
CA HIS A 396 19.50 -23.83 0.12
C HIS A 396 19.26 -22.91 -1.07
N PHE A 397 18.26 -22.04 -0.94
CA PHE A 397 17.95 -20.98 -1.90
C PHE A 397 18.11 -19.63 -1.22
N LEU A 398 18.95 -18.78 -1.79
CA LEU A 398 19.13 -17.39 -1.38
C LEU A 398 18.11 -16.53 -2.15
N PRO A 399 17.09 -15.96 -1.47
CA PRO A 399 16.06 -15.14 -2.10
C PRO A 399 16.60 -13.78 -2.54
N PHE A 400 15.80 -13.06 -3.33
CA PHE A 400 16.16 -11.75 -3.84
C PHE A 400 16.24 -10.71 -2.72
N ASN A 401 17.34 -9.96 -2.68
CA ASN A 401 17.52 -8.82 -1.80
C ASN A 401 17.78 -7.56 -2.64
N PRO A 402 17.08 -6.43 -2.44
CA PRO A 402 17.31 -5.17 -3.16
C PRO A 402 18.74 -4.62 -3.05
N VAL A 403 19.46 -4.96 -1.98
CA VAL A 403 20.88 -4.57 -1.81
C VAL A 403 21.80 -5.45 -2.65
N ASP A 404 21.66 -6.77 -2.54
CA ASP A 404 22.51 -7.72 -3.28
C ASP A 404 22.12 -7.87 -4.77
N LYS A 405 20.87 -7.50 -5.10
CA LYS A 405 20.21 -7.59 -6.41
C LYS A 405 20.41 -8.95 -7.11
N ARG A 406 20.42 -10.04 -6.34
CA ARG A 406 20.63 -11.40 -6.85
C ARG A 406 19.82 -12.44 -6.10
N THR A 407 19.73 -13.62 -6.71
CA THR A 407 19.23 -14.87 -6.12
C THR A 407 20.25 -15.97 -6.38
N ALA A 408 20.27 -17.02 -5.57
CA ALA A 408 21.14 -18.16 -5.80
C ALA A 408 20.50 -19.47 -5.34
N LEU A 409 20.76 -20.56 -6.06
CA LEU A 409 20.41 -21.91 -5.67
C LEU A 409 21.70 -22.70 -5.41
N THR A 410 21.82 -23.28 -4.22
CA THR A 410 22.84 -24.28 -3.88
C THR A 410 22.22 -25.66 -4.00
N TYR A 411 22.82 -26.54 -4.81
CA TYR A 411 22.30 -27.88 -5.08
C TYR A 411 23.42 -28.93 -5.12
N ILE A 412 23.02 -30.18 -4.91
CA ILE A 412 23.86 -31.36 -5.08
C ILE A 412 23.45 -32.04 -6.38
N ASP A 413 24.42 -32.29 -7.26
CA ASP A 413 24.20 -33.04 -8.50
C ASP A 413 24.11 -34.55 -8.24
N GLY A 414 23.73 -35.33 -9.26
CA GLY A 414 23.67 -36.79 -9.18
C GLY A 414 25.02 -37.48 -8.88
N SER A 415 26.14 -36.76 -9.00
CA SER A 415 27.49 -37.25 -8.68
C SER A 415 27.92 -36.90 -7.24
N GLY A 416 27.06 -36.23 -6.47
CA GLY A 416 27.35 -35.81 -5.10
C GLY A 416 28.27 -34.58 -4.99
N ASN A 417 28.44 -33.81 -6.07
CA ASN A 417 29.16 -32.54 -6.05
C ASN A 417 28.21 -31.39 -5.74
N TRP A 418 28.71 -30.42 -4.99
CA TRP A 418 27.96 -29.24 -4.61
C TRP A 418 28.23 -28.11 -5.60
N HIS A 419 27.16 -27.60 -6.19
CA HIS A 419 27.20 -26.49 -7.13
C HIS A 419 26.30 -25.37 -6.62
N ARG A 420 26.62 -24.15 -7.04
CA ARG A 420 25.79 -22.99 -6.77
C ARG A 420 25.64 -22.19 -8.05
N VAL A 421 24.40 -21.89 -8.40
CA VAL A 421 24.05 -21.03 -9.55
C VAL A 421 23.38 -19.78 -9.02
N SER A 422 23.63 -18.64 -9.67
CA SER A 422 23.08 -17.36 -9.26
C SER A 422 22.62 -16.58 -10.48
N LYS A 423 21.56 -15.78 -10.30
CA LYS A 423 21.11 -14.79 -11.27
C LYS A 423 20.91 -13.45 -10.58
N GLY A 424 21.10 -12.35 -11.30
CA GLY A 424 20.94 -11.02 -10.74
C GLY A 424 21.26 -9.88 -11.68
N ALA A 425 21.34 -8.68 -11.11
CA ALA A 425 21.79 -7.49 -11.83
C ALA A 425 23.22 -7.72 -12.37
N PRO A 426 23.49 -7.45 -13.65
CA PRO A 426 24.79 -7.78 -14.24
C PRO A 426 25.99 -7.16 -13.53
N GLU A 427 25.88 -5.92 -13.05
CA GLU A 427 26.94 -5.24 -12.29
C GLU A 427 27.32 -6.01 -11.02
N GLN A 428 26.33 -6.52 -10.28
CA GLN A 428 26.53 -7.29 -9.05
C GLN A 428 27.09 -8.68 -9.34
N ILE A 429 26.60 -9.35 -10.39
CA ILE A 429 27.12 -10.64 -10.82
C ILE A 429 28.57 -10.53 -11.32
N LEU A 430 28.92 -9.42 -11.97
CA LEU A 430 30.27 -9.15 -12.45
C LEU A 430 31.24 -8.91 -11.29
N GLU A 431 30.79 -8.20 -10.25
CA GLU A 431 31.56 -8.00 -9.00
C GLU A 431 31.80 -9.34 -8.26
N LEU A 432 30.79 -10.21 -8.22
CA LEU A 432 30.91 -11.55 -7.64
C LEU A 432 31.92 -12.44 -8.37
N ALA A 433 31.92 -12.38 -9.70
CA ALA A 433 32.88 -13.10 -10.54
C ALA A 433 34.30 -12.52 -10.47
N LYS A 434 34.49 -11.33 -9.88
CA LYS A 434 35.74 -10.55 -9.91
C LYS A 434 36.36 -10.59 -11.31
N ALA A 435 35.52 -10.35 -12.31
CA ALA A 435 35.87 -10.58 -13.71
C ALA A 435 37.01 -9.67 -14.18
N SER A 436 37.78 -10.15 -15.15
CA SER A 436 38.81 -9.34 -15.82
C SER A 436 38.18 -8.09 -16.47
N ASN A 437 38.94 -6.99 -16.51
CA ASN A 437 38.54 -5.73 -17.13
C ASN A 437 38.13 -5.90 -18.61
N ASP A 438 38.70 -6.87 -19.34
CA ASP A 438 38.29 -7.16 -20.73
C ASP A 438 36.87 -7.75 -20.80
N LEU A 439 36.57 -8.69 -19.91
CA LEU A 439 35.23 -9.30 -19.82
C LEU A 439 34.20 -8.27 -19.37
N SER A 440 34.54 -7.45 -18.37
CA SER A 440 33.72 -6.35 -17.89
C SER A 440 33.31 -5.40 -19.03
N LYS A 441 34.28 -4.93 -19.83
CA LYS A 441 34.00 -4.06 -20.98
C LYS A 441 33.10 -4.72 -22.03
N LYS A 442 33.32 -6.00 -22.33
CA LYS A 442 32.47 -6.75 -23.27
C LYS A 442 31.04 -6.89 -22.76
N VAL A 443 30.86 -7.26 -21.50
CA VAL A 443 29.55 -7.41 -20.87
C VAL A 443 28.80 -6.07 -20.86
N LEU A 444 29.45 -4.98 -20.43
CA LEU A 444 28.85 -3.64 -20.42
C LEU A 444 28.43 -3.20 -21.82
N SER A 445 29.27 -3.42 -22.84
CA SER A 445 28.90 -3.09 -24.23
C SER A 445 27.66 -3.85 -24.72
N ILE A 446 27.46 -5.09 -24.30
CA ILE A 446 26.26 -5.87 -24.66
C ILE A 446 25.05 -5.39 -23.87
N ILE A 447 25.20 -5.03 -22.59
CA ILE A 447 24.14 -4.43 -21.78
C ILE A 447 23.65 -3.13 -22.43
N ASP A 448 24.55 -2.28 -22.90
CA ASP A 448 24.19 -1.04 -23.60
C ASP A 448 23.42 -1.33 -24.89
N LYS A 449 23.85 -2.33 -25.68
CA LYS A 449 23.12 -2.77 -26.89
C LYS A 449 21.72 -3.32 -26.57
N TYR A 450 21.55 -4.00 -25.44
CA TYR A 450 20.23 -4.44 -24.98
C TYR A 450 19.39 -3.24 -24.57
N ALA A 451 19.97 -2.29 -23.85
CA ALA A 451 19.30 -1.08 -23.40
C ALA A 451 18.82 -0.20 -24.57
N GLU A 452 19.62 -0.06 -25.63
CA GLU A 452 19.24 0.61 -26.89
C GLU A 452 18.01 -0.03 -27.55
N ARG A 453 17.83 -1.35 -27.36
CA ARG A 453 16.66 -2.10 -27.85
C ARG A 453 15.50 -2.16 -26.85
N GLY A 454 15.67 -1.55 -25.67
CA GLY A 454 14.67 -1.55 -24.59
C GLY A 454 14.57 -2.87 -23.86
N LEU A 455 15.65 -3.66 -23.87
CA LEU A 455 15.74 -4.96 -23.22
C LEU A 455 16.50 -4.80 -21.90
N ARG A 456 15.93 -5.31 -20.82
CA ARG A 456 16.57 -5.37 -19.51
C ARG A 456 17.55 -6.53 -19.48
N SER A 457 18.72 -6.33 -18.89
CA SER A 457 19.75 -7.36 -18.82
C SER A 457 19.71 -8.13 -17.50
N LEU A 458 19.76 -9.46 -17.56
CA LEU A 458 19.93 -10.37 -16.41
C LEU A 458 21.18 -11.21 -16.61
N ALA A 459 22.08 -11.25 -15.62
CA ALA A 459 23.28 -12.07 -15.69
C ALA A 459 23.12 -13.36 -14.89
N VAL A 460 23.82 -14.40 -15.33
CA VAL A 460 23.88 -15.70 -14.66
C VAL A 460 25.33 -16.05 -14.36
N ALA A 461 25.58 -16.55 -13.16
CA ALA A 461 26.87 -17.05 -12.73
C ALA A 461 26.76 -18.44 -12.10
N ARG A 462 27.86 -19.18 -12.10
CA ARG A 462 27.96 -20.51 -11.48
C ARG A 462 29.26 -20.63 -10.71
N GLN A 463 29.25 -21.38 -9.63
CA GLN A 463 30.44 -21.83 -8.92
C GLN A 463 30.29 -23.26 -8.42
N VAL A 464 31.42 -23.89 -8.11
CA VAL A 464 31.48 -25.15 -7.37
C VAL A 464 31.76 -24.84 -5.89
N VAL A 465 31.26 -25.65 -4.97
CA VAL A 465 31.53 -25.53 -3.52
C VAL A 465 32.36 -26.75 -3.08
N PRO A 466 33.71 -26.66 -3.09
CA PRO A 466 34.58 -27.82 -2.81
C PRO A 466 34.42 -28.38 -1.40
N GLU A 467 34.15 -27.50 -0.42
CA GLU A 467 34.03 -27.85 1.00
C GLU A 467 32.72 -28.57 1.34
N LYS A 468 31.77 -28.66 0.39
CA LYS A 468 30.47 -29.34 0.53
C LYS A 468 29.67 -28.92 1.78
N THR A 469 29.80 -27.67 2.20
CA THR A 469 29.08 -27.06 3.32
C THR A 469 28.25 -25.87 2.84
N LYS A 470 27.11 -25.62 3.51
CA LYS A 470 26.17 -24.55 3.13
C LYS A 470 26.77 -23.16 3.28
N GLU A 471 27.48 -22.94 4.39
CA GLU A 471 28.06 -21.64 4.79
C GLU A 471 29.36 -21.30 4.05
N SER A 472 29.96 -22.25 3.34
CA SER A 472 31.19 -22.00 2.61
C SER A 472 30.97 -20.98 1.48
N PRO A 473 31.92 -20.03 1.30
CA PRO A 473 31.88 -19.11 0.17
C PRO A 473 31.99 -19.84 -1.17
N GLY A 474 32.58 -21.04 -1.20
CA GLY A 474 32.83 -21.82 -2.42
C GLY A 474 34.05 -21.34 -3.21
N GLY A 475 34.19 -21.87 -4.43
CA GLY A 475 35.24 -21.45 -5.37
C GLY A 475 34.94 -20.10 -6.04
N PRO A 476 35.81 -19.64 -6.96
CA PRO A 476 35.55 -18.42 -7.73
C PRO A 476 34.32 -18.58 -8.62
N TRP A 477 33.51 -17.51 -8.70
CA TRP A 477 32.34 -17.46 -9.58
C TRP A 477 32.75 -17.33 -11.05
N GLU A 478 32.12 -18.12 -11.90
CA GLU A 478 32.21 -18.04 -13.35
C GLU A 478 31.04 -17.19 -13.87
N PHE A 479 31.33 -16.12 -14.62
CA PHE A 479 30.31 -15.33 -15.30
C PHE A 479 29.84 -16.09 -16.54
N VAL A 480 28.69 -16.75 -16.46
CA VAL A 480 28.24 -17.71 -17.46
C VAL A 480 27.69 -17.01 -18.69
N GLY A 481 26.72 -16.11 -18.51
CA GLY A 481 25.98 -15.52 -19.63
C GLY A 481 25.09 -14.36 -19.24
N LEU A 482 24.61 -13.66 -20.27
CA LEU A 482 23.75 -12.49 -20.17
C LEU A 482 22.48 -12.68 -21.00
N LEU A 483 21.33 -12.53 -20.37
CA LEU A 483 20.01 -12.71 -20.97
C LEU A 483 19.32 -11.35 -21.16
N PRO A 484 18.76 -11.07 -22.35
CA PRO A 484 17.89 -9.92 -22.56
C PRO A 484 16.44 -10.25 -22.22
N LEU A 485 15.87 -9.51 -21.27
CA LEU A 485 14.47 -9.55 -20.85
C LEU A 485 13.69 -8.43 -21.53
N PHE A 486 12.62 -8.78 -22.23
CA PHE A 486 11.65 -7.83 -22.76
C PHE A 486 10.41 -7.78 -21.86
N ASP A 487 10.02 -6.57 -21.48
CA ASP A 487 8.76 -6.31 -20.77
C ASP A 487 7.79 -5.56 -21.70
N PRO A 488 6.78 -6.24 -22.26
CA PRO A 488 5.88 -5.61 -23.21
C PRO A 488 4.99 -4.54 -22.54
N PRO A 489 4.76 -3.39 -23.22
CA PRO A 489 3.79 -2.41 -22.75
C PRO A 489 2.39 -3.01 -22.74
N ARG A 490 1.50 -2.52 -21.86
CA ARG A 490 0.10 -2.92 -21.92
C ARG A 490 -0.56 -2.35 -23.18
N HIS A 491 -1.60 -3.04 -23.65
CA HIS A 491 -2.33 -2.68 -24.86
C HIS A 491 -3.04 -1.32 -24.75
N ASP A 492 -3.45 -0.95 -23.54
CA ASP A 492 -4.18 0.26 -23.20
C ASP A 492 -3.28 1.43 -22.78
N SER A 493 -2.08 1.17 -22.25
CA SER A 493 -1.19 2.22 -21.69
C SER A 493 -0.93 3.37 -22.66
N ALA A 494 -0.66 3.09 -23.94
CA ALA A 494 -0.40 4.14 -24.94
C ALA A 494 -1.65 4.98 -25.27
N GLU A 495 -2.85 4.42 -25.16
CA GLU A 495 -4.09 5.19 -25.28
C GLU A 495 -4.39 5.98 -24.01
N THR A 496 -4.17 5.37 -22.84
CA THR A 496 -4.36 6.02 -21.53
C THR A 496 -3.46 7.23 -21.37
N ILE A 497 -2.19 7.17 -21.79
CA ILE A 497 -1.27 8.32 -21.78
C ILE A 497 -1.81 9.46 -22.65
N ARG A 498 -2.28 9.16 -23.87
CA ARG A 498 -2.88 10.17 -24.77
C ARG A 498 -4.16 10.77 -24.17
N ARG A 499 -5.00 9.94 -23.54
CA ARG A 499 -6.23 10.38 -22.90
C ARG A 499 -5.95 11.27 -21.69
N ALA A 500 -4.98 10.90 -20.86
CA ALA A 500 -4.53 11.69 -19.72
C ALA A 500 -4.05 13.07 -20.17
N LEU A 501 -3.23 13.13 -21.22
CA LEU A 501 -2.76 14.40 -21.79
C LEU A 501 -3.91 15.27 -22.30
N ASN A 502 -4.92 14.69 -22.95
CA ASN A 502 -6.12 15.42 -23.39
C ASN A 502 -6.96 15.97 -22.23
N LEU A 503 -6.91 15.31 -21.06
CA LEU A 503 -7.57 15.76 -19.83
C LEU A 503 -6.71 16.76 -19.04
N GLY A 504 -5.53 17.13 -19.53
CA GLY A 504 -4.61 18.03 -18.85
C GLY A 504 -3.69 17.35 -17.84
N VAL A 505 -3.70 16.02 -17.73
CA VAL A 505 -2.85 15.28 -16.79
C VAL A 505 -1.56 14.85 -17.48
N ASN A 506 -0.43 15.41 -17.06
CA ASN A 506 0.89 15.02 -17.58
C ASN A 506 1.33 13.68 -16.94
N VAL A 507 1.63 12.68 -17.78
CA VAL A 507 2.09 11.37 -17.29
C VAL A 507 3.61 11.30 -17.37
N LYS A 508 4.26 11.07 -16.22
CA LYS A 508 5.72 10.93 -16.10
C LYS A 508 6.11 9.51 -15.74
N MET A 509 7.05 8.92 -16.48
CA MET A 509 7.53 7.56 -16.18
C MET A 509 8.50 7.56 -14.99
N ILE A 510 8.32 6.63 -14.05
CA ILE A 510 9.28 6.33 -12.98
C ILE A 510 9.83 4.92 -13.21
N THR A 511 11.16 4.76 -13.25
CA THR A 511 11.76 3.44 -13.39
C THR A 511 13.13 3.32 -12.72
N GLY A 512 13.40 2.15 -12.15
CA GLY A 512 14.75 1.76 -11.70
C GLY A 512 15.63 1.23 -12.83
N ASP A 513 15.11 1.07 -14.05
CA ASP A 513 15.91 0.70 -15.22
C ASP A 513 16.78 1.89 -15.69
N GLN A 514 17.80 1.59 -16.49
CA GLN A 514 18.68 2.61 -17.07
C GLN A 514 17.92 3.51 -18.05
N LEU A 515 18.43 4.74 -18.24
CA LEU A 515 17.78 5.77 -19.06
C LEU A 515 17.47 5.33 -20.49
N ALA A 516 18.35 4.56 -21.13
CA ALA A 516 18.15 4.07 -22.49
C ALA A 516 16.89 3.17 -22.58
N ILE A 517 16.68 2.27 -21.61
CA ILE A 517 15.50 1.41 -21.54
C ILE A 517 14.24 2.24 -21.32
N GLY A 518 14.29 3.22 -20.41
CA GLY A 518 13.19 4.14 -20.16
C GLY A 518 12.79 4.92 -21.42
N LYS A 519 13.77 5.51 -22.13
CA LYS A 519 13.53 6.25 -23.38
C LYS A 519 12.98 5.37 -24.50
N GLU A 520 13.49 4.15 -24.67
CA GLU A 520 12.96 3.22 -25.67
C GLU A 520 11.51 2.84 -25.36
N THR A 521 11.22 2.53 -24.09
CA THR A 521 9.85 2.21 -23.64
C THR A 521 8.92 3.41 -23.81
N GLY A 522 9.36 4.59 -23.39
CA GLY A 522 8.63 5.86 -23.54
C GLY A 522 8.32 6.19 -24.99
N ARG A 523 9.26 5.94 -25.91
CA ARG A 523 9.06 6.11 -27.35
C ARG A 523 7.97 5.19 -27.89
N ARG A 524 7.94 3.92 -27.46
CA ARG A 524 6.90 2.96 -27.86
C ARG A 524 5.53 3.28 -27.27
N LEU A 525 5.49 3.82 -26.05
CA LEU A 525 4.26 4.24 -25.37
C LEU A 525 3.73 5.59 -25.87
N GLY A 526 4.54 6.37 -26.59
CA GLY A 526 4.18 7.72 -27.04
C GLY A 526 4.24 8.79 -25.94
N MET A 527 5.05 8.57 -24.89
CA MET A 527 5.21 9.50 -23.76
C MET A 527 6.25 10.60 -24.02
N GLY A 528 7.07 10.44 -25.07
CA GLY A 528 8.23 11.28 -25.31
C GLY A 528 9.52 10.63 -24.82
N THR A 529 10.63 11.32 -25.03
CA THR A 529 11.99 10.85 -24.67
C THR A 529 12.77 11.89 -23.87
N ASN A 530 12.12 12.96 -23.40
CA ASN A 530 12.76 13.99 -22.58
C ASN A 530 12.88 13.52 -21.13
N MET A 531 13.60 12.41 -20.93
CA MET A 531 13.79 11.76 -19.65
C MET A 531 15.21 11.94 -19.15
N TYR A 532 15.37 11.95 -17.83
CA TYR A 532 16.64 12.19 -17.16
C TYR A 532 16.92 11.13 -16.10
N PRO A 533 18.20 10.83 -15.81
CA PRO A 533 18.55 9.99 -14.67
C PRO A 533 18.29 10.78 -13.38
N SER A 534 17.60 10.16 -12.42
CA SER A 534 17.26 10.80 -11.14
C SER A 534 18.48 11.26 -10.37
N SER A 535 19.58 10.50 -10.41
CA SER A 535 20.85 10.83 -9.75
C SER A 535 21.49 12.13 -10.25
N ALA A 536 21.19 12.57 -11.47
CA ALA A 536 21.64 13.87 -11.98
C ALA A 536 20.76 15.03 -11.50
N LEU A 537 19.55 14.74 -11.03
CA LEU A 537 18.58 15.74 -10.54
C LEU A 537 18.46 15.74 -9.01
N LEU A 538 19.11 14.78 -8.33
CA LEU A 538 19.04 14.64 -6.88
C LEU A 538 20.09 15.55 -6.20
N GLY A 539 19.62 16.65 -5.61
CA GLY A 539 20.44 17.59 -4.83
C GLY A 539 20.90 18.83 -5.61
N THR A 540 21.31 19.87 -4.87
CA THR A 540 21.78 21.17 -5.43
C THR A 540 23.26 21.18 -5.81
N HIS A 541 23.97 20.08 -5.54
CA HIS A 541 25.42 19.97 -5.71
C HIS A 541 25.77 18.81 -6.63
N LYS A 542 25.58 18.98 -7.95
CA LYS A 542 26.40 18.34 -9.00
C LYS A 542 25.89 18.72 -10.39
N ASP A 543 26.55 19.70 -10.99
CA ASP A 543 27.21 19.67 -12.30
C ASP A 543 27.23 21.10 -12.90
N ALA A 544 28.38 21.54 -13.41
CA ALA A 544 28.57 22.90 -13.93
C ALA A 544 27.74 23.19 -15.19
N ASN A 545 27.17 22.16 -15.81
CA ASN A 545 26.30 22.23 -16.98
C ASN A 545 24.80 22.37 -16.64
N LEU A 546 24.41 22.23 -15.36
CA LEU A 546 23.04 22.42 -14.89
C LEU A 546 22.73 23.89 -14.55
N ALA A 547 23.63 24.82 -14.94
CA ALA A 547 23.54 26.24 -14.63
C ALA A 547 22.50 27.01 -15.47
N SER A 548 21.90 26.42 -16.51
CA SER A 548 20.99 27.12 -17.43
C SER A 548 19.50 26.97 -17.09
N ILE A 549 19.09 25.91 -16.39
CA ILE A 549 17.70 25.68 -15.99
C ILE A 549 17.69 25.13 -14.55
N PRO A 550 16.95 25.72 -13.61
CA PRO A 550 16.78 25.17 -12.26
C PRO A 550 16.31 23.71 -12.29
N VAL A 551 16.81 22.89 -11.38
CA VAL A 551 16.45 21.46 -11.26
C VAL A 551 14.93 21.27 -11.19
N GLU A 552 14.22 22.13 -10.45
CA GLU A 552 12.76 22.09 -10.30
C GLU A 552 12.04 22.26 -11.65
N GLU A 553 12.45 23.25 -12.45
CA GLU A 553 11.88 23.50 -13.78
C GLU A 553 12.23 22.37 -14.76
N LEU A 554 13.40 21.75 -14.62
CA LEU A 554 13.81 20.59 -15.40
C LEU A 554 12.96 19.35 -15.04
N ILE A 555 12.70 19.11 -13.75
CA ILE A 555 11.81 18.06 -13.26
C ILE A 555 10.38 18.27 -13.80
N GLU A 556 9.89 19.50 -13.78
CA GLU A 556 8.58 19.86 -14.33
C GLU A 556 8.50 19.59 -15.84
N LYS A 557 9.55 19.89 -16.60
CA LYS A 557 9.61 19.64 -18.06
C LYS A 557 9.98 18.20 -18.46
N ALA A 558 10.43 17.37 -17.52
CA ALA A 558 10.85 16.00 -17.82
C ALA A 558 9.65 15.06 -18.05
N ASP A 559 9.73 14.20 -19.06
CA ASP A 559 8.70 13.18 -19.35
C ASP A 559 8.85 11.93 -18.46
N GLY A 560 9.95 11.84 -17.69
CA GLY A 560 10.21 10.69 -16.84
C GLY A 560 11.62 10.66 -16.25
N PHE A 561 11.79 9.77 -15.28
CA PHE A 561 12.97 9.60 -14.46
C PHE A 561 13.41 8.13 -14.46
N ALA A 562 14.69 7.92 -14.74
CA ALA A 562 15.31 6.60 -14.79
C ALA A 562 16.34 6.42 -13.68
N GLY A 563 16.63 5.16 -13.31
CA GLY A 563 17.50 4.83 -12.18
C GLY A 563 16.99 5.39 -10.84
N VAL A 564 15.68 5.50 -10.67
CA VAL A 564 15.07 6.01 -9.42
C VAL A 564 15.25 4.96 -8.32
N PHE A 565 15.93 5.37 -7.25
CA PHE A 565 16.07 4.58 -6.02
C PHE A 565 15.19 5.20 -4.92
N PRO A 566 14.66 4.39 -3.99
CA PRO A 566 13.88 4.89 -2.85
C PRO A 566 14.64 5.89 -1.97
#